data_AF-A0A2D8R8L6-F1
#
_entry.id   AF-A0A2D8R8L6-F1
#
_cell.length_a   1.000
_cell.length_b   1.000
_cell.length_c   1.000
_cell.angle_alpha   90.00
_cell.angle_beta   90.00
_cell.angle_gamma   90.00
#
_symmetry.space_group_name_H-M   'P 1'
#
loop_
_entity.id
_entity.type
_entity.pdbx_description
1 polymer ?
#
loop_
_entity_poly.entity_id
_entity_poly.type
_entity_poly.pdbx_seq_one_letter_code
_entity_poly.pdbx_strand_id
1 'polypeptide(L)'
;MNRTISMSLLLLFASTQAYAEFTGAGANEADTTVEQVIEEREEDREVSLTGFLVKQVDEERYWFKDHTGDLQVEIESAAFGGTEITPEMKIRLTGEVEVEFESVTVDVSSLEVIDQGLPTRQQPVLGRDRELDI
;
A
#
# COMPACT_ATOMS: atom_id res chain seq x y z
N MET A 1 39.73 -22.87 -61.35
CA MET A 1 38.55 -21.98 -61.31
C MET A 1 38.29 -21.71 -59.85
N ASN A 2 38.69 -20.52 -59.38
CA ASN A 2 38.78 -20.21 -57.95
C ASN A 2 37.80 -19.08 -57.67
N ARG A 3 36.84 -19.30 -56.77
CA ARG A 3 35.96 -18.22 -56.27
C ARG A 3 35.86 -18.34 -54.75
N THR A 4 36.49 -17.38 -54.10
CA THR A 4 36.31 -17.00 -52.70
C THR A 4 34.86 -16.62 -52.41
N ILE A 5 34.41 -16.76 -51.15
CA ILE A 5 33.43 -15.92 -50.40
C ILE A 5 33.47 -16.46 -48.95
N SER A 6 34.21 -15.79 -48.06
CA SER A 6 33.68 -14.91 -47.00
C SER A 6 32.85 -15.62 -45.93
N MET A 7 33.50 -15.99 -44.82
CA MET A 7 32.83 -16.38 -43.58
C MET A 7 32.78 -15.15 -42.67
N SER A 8 31.76 -14.32 -42.87
CA SER A 8 31.51 -13.16 -42.02
C SER A 8 30.84 -13.60 -40.72
N LEU A 9 31.61 -13.48 -39.66
CA LEU A 9 31.21 -13.56 -38.26
C LEU A 9 30.11 -12.53 -37.96
N LEU A 10 28.94 -12.98 -37.49
CA LEU A 10 27.88 -12.13 -36.99
C LEU A 10 27.68 -12.42 -35.50
N LEU A 11 28.37 -11.68 -34.63
CA LEU A 11 28.03 -11.62 -33.21
C LEU A 11 26.79 -10.73 -33.05
N LEU A 12 25.64 -11.33 -32.74
CA LEU A 12 24.52 -10.59 -32.17
C LEU A 12 24.79 -10.34 -30.69
N PHE A 13 25.17 -9.11 -30.35
CA PHE A 13 24.99 -8.60 -28.99
C PHE A 13 23.51 -8.24 -28.82
N ALA A 14 22.75 -9.09 -28.14
CA ALA A 14 21.45 -8.71 -27.62
C ALA A 14 21.70 -7.85 -26.38
N SER A 15 21.49 -6.54 -26.50
CA SER A 15 21.45 -5.65 -25.34
C SER A 15 20.16 -5.95 -24.55
N THR A 16 20.29 -6.75 -23.50
CA THR A 16 19.28 -6.84 -22.45
C THR A 16 19.18 -5.46 -21.80
N GLN A 17 18.06 -4.77 -22.03
CA GLN A 17 17.69 -3.63 -21.22
C GLN A 17 17.35 -4.17 -19.84
N ALA A 18 18.29 -4.06 -18.91
CA ALA A 18 18.02 -4.27 -17.51
C ALA A 18 17.22 -3.06 -17.01
N TYR A 19 15.94 -3.27 -16.69
CA TYR A 19 15.24 -2.34 -15.83
C TYR A 19 15.83 -2.50 -14.42
N ALA A 20 16.49 -1.46 -13.93
CA ALA A 20 16.86 -1.40 -12.53
C ALA A 20 15.60 -1.04 -11.75
N GLU A 21 14.94 -2.04 -11.18
CA GLU A 21 13.88 -1.83 -10.22
C GLU A 21 14.55 -1.52 -8.88
N PHE A 22 14.57 -0.23 -8.52
CA PHE A 22 15.01 0.19 -7.19
C PHE A 22 13.93 -0.24 -6.19
N THR A 23 14.10 -1.41 -5.58
CA THR A 23 13.33 -1.85 -4.41
C THR A 23 14.06 -1.37 -3.16
N GLY A 24 14.05 -0.05 -2.94
CA GLY A 24 14.55 0.56 -1.70
C GLY A 24 13.42 1.27 -0.97
N ALA A 25 13.61 1.53 0.33
CA ALA A 25 12.64 2.25 1.16
C ALA A 25 12.18 3.56 0.46
N GLY A 26 10.95 3.57 -0.04
CA GLY A 26 10.39 4.63 -0.90
C GLY A 26 9.90 4.19 -2.27
N ALA A 27 10.14 2.95 -2.70
CA ALA A 27 9.37 2.33 -3.78
C ALA A 27 7.94 2.19 -3.27
N ASN A 28 7.04 3.04 -3.77
CA ASN A 28 5.62 2.86 -3.50
C ASN A 28 5.21 1.62 -4.28
N GLU A 29 5.08 0.49 -3.60
CA GLU A 29 4.43 -0.68 -4.16
C GLU A 29 3.06 -0.24 -4.70
N ALA A 30 2.73 -0.70 -5.91
CA ALA A 30 1.46 -0.34 -6.51
C ALA A 30 0.34 -0.86 -5.60
N ASP A 31 -0.44 0.06 -5.02
CA ASP A 31 -1.56 -0.32 -4.15
C ASP A 31 -2.56 -1.19 -4.94
N THR A 32 -2.78 -2.41 -4.46
CA THR A 32 -3.83 -3.32 -4.92
C THR A 32 -5.18 -2.82 -4.39
N THR A 33 -6.27 -3.15 -5.08
CA THR A 33 -7.63 -2.83 -4.62
C THR A 33 -8.28 -4.01 -3.90
N VAL A 34 -9.22 -3.71 -2.99
CA VAL A 34 -10.01 -4.74 -2.30
C VAL A 34 -10.77 -5.63 -3.27
N GLU A 35 -11.36 -5.06 -4.33
CA GLU A 35 -12.05 -5.81 -5.38
C GLU A 35 -11.11 -6.82 -6.05
N GLN A 36 -9.89 -6.42 -6.43
CA GLN A 36 -8.90 -7.33 -7.02
C GLN A 36 -8.56 -8.49 -6.09
N VAL A 37 -8.32 -8.24 -4.81
CA VAL A 37 -8.02 -9.30 -3.82
C VAL A 37 -9.17 -10.32 -3.76
N ILE A 38 -10.42 -9.83 -3.75
CA ILE A 38 -11.61 -10.68 -3.68
C ILE A 38 -11.84 -11.48 -4.97
N GLU A 39 -11.58 -10.88 -6.14
CA GLU A 39 -11.76 -11.53 -7.43
C GLU A 39 -10.69 -12.57 -7.73
N GLU A 40 -9.43 -12.26 -7.41
CA GLU A 40 -8.27 -13.13 -7.68
C GLU A 40 -8.23 -14.33 -6.74
N ARG A 41 -8.51 -14.14 -5.45
CA ARG A 41 -8.45 -15.21 -4.42
C ARG A 41 -7.16 -16.04 -4.49
N GLU A 42 -6.03 -15.37 -4.68
CA GLU A 42 -4.72 -16.02 -4.69
C GLU A 42 -4.18 -16.10 -3.25
N GLU A 43 -4.16 -17.31 -2.69
CA GLU A 43 -3.59 -17.62 -1.37
C GLU A 43 -2.07 -17.33 -1.34
N ASP A 44 -1.54 -16.95 -0.18
CA ASP A 44 -0.13 -16.59 0.07
C ASP A 44 0.39 -15.40 -0.77
N ARG A 45 -0.50 -14.62 -1.40
CA ARG A 45 -0.11 -13.46 -2.19
C ARG A 45 0.09 -12.23 -1.32
N GLU A 46 1.27 -11.60 -1.41
CA GLU A 46 1.53 -10.33 -0.74
C GLU A 46 0.80 -9.17 -1.45
N VAL A 47 0.15 -8.31 -0.67
CA VAL A 47 -0.64 -7.15 -1.11
C VAL A 47 -0.33 -5.89 -0.30
N SER A 48 -0.41 -4.73 -0.96
CA SER A 48 -0.51 -3.42 -0.31
C SER A 48 -1.90 -2.82 -0.57
N LEU A 49 -2.67 -2.55 0.50
CA LEU A 49 -4.01 -1.99 0.43
C LEU A 49 -4.05 -0.63 1.12
N THR A 50 -4.59 0.40 0.45
CA THR A 50 -4.72 1.75 1.02
C THR A 50 -6.20 2.15 1.19
N GLY A 51 -6.60 2.47 2.42
CA GLY A 51 -8.01 2.65 2.79
C GLY A 51 -8.21 3.03 4.25
N PHE A 52 -9.30 2.55 4.86
CA PHE A 52 -9.73 2.91 6.22
C PHE A 52 -10.19 1.67 7.00
N LEU A 53 -9.90 1.62 8.31
CA LEU A 53 -10.54 0.67 9.22
C LEU A 53 -11.90 1.22 9.65
N VAL A 54 -12.98 0.53 9.32
CA VAL A 54 -14.35 1.04 9.55
C VAL A 54 -15.03 0.40 10.75
N LYS A 55 -14.60 -0.80 11.16
CA LYS A 55 -15.19 -1.54 12.28
C LYS A 55 -14.27 -2.64 12.80
N GLN A 56 -14.12 -2.75 14.12
CA GLN A 56 -13.51 -3.92 14.77
C GLN A 56 -14.56 -5.03 14.94
N VAL A 57 -14.20 -6.26 14.59
CA VAL A 57 -15.06 -7.45 14.67
C VAL A 57 -14.72 -8.26 15.93
N ASP A 58 -13.44 -8.46 16.20
CA ASP A 58 -12.90 -9.04 17.44
C ASP A 58 -11.50 -8.45 17.76
N GLU A 59 -10.69 -9.11 18.60
CA GLU A 59 -9.42 -8.57 19.10
C GLU A 59 -8.45 -8.17 17.98
N GLU A 60 -8.38 -8.97 16.92
CA GLU A 60 -7.40 -8.80 15.83
C GLU A 60 -8.07 -8.62 14.47
N ARG A 61 -9.38 -8.84 14.32
CA ARG A 61 -10.07 -8.71 13.04
C ARG A 61 -10.83 -7.40 12.89
N TYR A 62 -10.67 -6.78 11.72
CA TYR A 62 -11.26 -5.50 11.37
C TYR A 62 -11.85 -5.53 9.97
N TRP A 63 -12.91 -4.75 9.74
CA TRP A 63 -13.35 -4.40 8.39
C TRP A 63 -12.49 -3.27 7.85
N PHE A 64 -11.83 -3.54 6.73
CA PHE A 64 -11.10 -2.58 5.95
C PHE A 64 -11.91 -2.19 4.72
N LYS A 65 -11.89 -0.91 4.36
CA LYS A 65 -12.63 -0.37 3.22
C LYS A 65 -11.75 0.51 2.35
N ASP A 66 -11.82 0.28 1.04
CA ASP A 66 -11.33 1.20 0.03
C ASP A 66 -12.49 1.69 -0.88
N HIS A 67 -12.16 2.25 -2.05
CA HIS A 67 -13.14 2.76 -3.00
C HIS A 67 -13.83 1.69 -3.86
N THR A 68 -13.31 0.46 -3.85
CA THR A 68 -13.77 -0.68 -4.66
C THR A 68 -14.61 -1.66 -3.84
N GLY A 69 -14.35 -1.78 -2.54
CA GLY A 69 -15.08 -2.71 -1.69
C GLY A 69 -14.70 -2.64 -0.23
N ASP A 70 -15.04 -3.69 0.50
CA ASP A 70 -14.59 -3.94 1.86
C ASP A 70 -14.28 -5.44 2.04
N LEU A 71 -13.28 -5.73 2.88
CA LEU A 71 -12.89 -7.07 3.27
C LEU A 71 -12.47 -7.09 4.74
N GLN A 72 -12.33 -8.28 5.31
CA GLN A 72 -11.80 -8.43 6.66
C GLN A 72 -10.27 -8.54 6.62
N VAL A 73 -9.61 -7.81 7.52
CA VAL A 73 -8.16 -7.88 7.74
C VAL A 73 -7.89 -8.35 9.16
N GLU A 74 -6.83 -9.13 9.33
CA GLU A 74 -6.31 -9.52 10.63
C GLU A 74 -5.09 -8.66 10.92
N ILE A 75 -5.07 -7.94 12.05
CA ILE A 75 -4.02 -7.01 12.42
C ILE A 75 -3.63 -7.30 13.87
N GLU A 76 -2.47 -7.91 14.04
CA GLU A 76 -1.88 -8.10 15.36
C GLU A 76 -1.60 -6.75 16.03
N SER A 77 -1.71 -6.71 17.36
CA SER A 77 -1.41 -5.53 18.18
C SER A 77 -0.01 -4.94 17.90
N ALA A 78 0.95 -5.78 17.49
CA ALA A 78 2.30 -5.36 17.15
C ALA A 78 2.37 -4.47 15.90
N ALA A 79 1.52 -4.72 14.89
CA ALA A 79 1.54 -3.99 13.63
C ALA A 79 1.12 -2.51 13.78
N PHE A 80 0.31 -2.20 14.81
CA PHE A 80 -0.08 -0.81 15.12
C PHE A 80 1.08 0.05 15.64
N GLY A 81 2.17 -0.56 16.13
CA GLY A 81 3.32 0.18 16.65
C GLY A 81 2.99 1.15 17.80
N GLY A 82 1.91 0.89 18.55
CA GLY A 82 1.40 1.77 19.61
C GLY A 82 0.62 2.99 19.10
N THR A 83 0.29 3.05 17.81
CA THR A 83 -0.55 4.10 17.22
C THR A 83 -2.02 3.72 17.33
N GLU A 84 -2.83 4.63 17.87
CA GLU A 84 -4.29 4.47 17.86
C GLU A 84 -4.83 4.88 16.49
N ILE A 85 -5.49 3.93 15.80
CA ILE A 85 -6.09 4.16 14.48
C ILE A 85 -7.57 4.44 14.64
N THR A 86 -8.02 5.53 14.03
CA THR A 86 -9.44 5.93 14.01
C THR A 86 -10.03 5.72 12.62
N PRO A 87 -11.36 5.58 12.49
CA PRO A 87 -12.01 5.42 11.18
C PRO A 87 -11.84 6.60 10.21
N GLU A 88 -11.37 7.76 10.67
CA GLU A 88 -11.08 8.94 9.85
C GLU A 88 -9.66 8.90 9.25
N MET A 89 -8.79 8.04 9.77
CA MET A 89 -7.40 7.93 9.35
C MET A 89 -7.28 7.07 8.11
N LYS A 90 -6.61 7.59 7.08
CA LYS A 90 -6.24 6.82 5.90
C LYS A 90 -4.96 6.06 6.20
N ILE A 91 -4.98 4.75 6.02
CA ILE A 91 -3.86 3.87 6.29
C ILE A 91 -3.50 3.04 5.06
N ARG A 92 -2.27 2.55 5.03
CA ARG A 92 -1.79 1.51 4.12
C ARG A 92 -1.47 0.26 4.94
N LEU A 93 -1.98 -0.88 4.49
CA LEU A 93 -1.75 -2.19 5.05
C LEU A 93 -0.92 -3.01 4.07
N THR A 94 0.12 -3.67 4.55
CA THR A 94 0.86 -4.68 3.78
C THR A 94 0.68 -6.02 4.47
N GLY A 95 0.32 -7.06 3.71
CA GLY A 95 -0.01 -8.36 4.26
C GLY A 95 -0.18 -9.45 3.22
N GLU A 96 -0.41 -10.67 3.69
CA GLU A 96 -0.60 -11.87 2.88
C GLU A 96 -2.10 -12.18 2.74
N VAL A 97 -2.53 -12.57 1.54
CA VAL A 97 -3.92 -12.96 1.27
C VAL A 97 -4.19 -14.37 1.78
N GLU A 98 -5.19 -14.50 2.63
CA GLU A 98 -5.67 -15.76 3.19
C GLU A 98 -7.01 -16.13 2.55
N VAL A 99 -7.12 -17.33 1.99
CA VAL A 99 -8.29 -17.77 1.24
C VAL A 99 -8.92 -18.98 1.91
N GLU A 100 -10.07 -18.76 2.52
CA GLU A 100 -10.91 -19.84 3.03
C GLU A 100 -12.01 -20.21 2.00
N PHE A 101 -12.78 -21.25 2.29
CA PHE A 101 -13.85 -21.71 1.39
C PHE A 101 -14.89 -20.62 1.08
N GLU A 102 -15.26 -19.78 2.06
CA GLU A 102 -16.28 -18.72 1.91
C GLU A 102 -15.73 -17.29 2.10
N SER A 103 -14.48 -17.14 2.55
CA SER A 103 -13.87 -15.85 2.91
C SER A 103 -12.60 -15.57 2.10
N VAL A 104 -12.27 -14.29 1.98
CA VAL A 104 -10.91 -13.81 1.68
C VAL A 104 -10.57 -12.79 2.76
N THR A 105 -9.42 -12.98 3.39
CA THR A 105 -8.87 -12.10 4.43
C THR A 105 -7.46 -11.68 4.06
N VAL A 106 -6.94 -10.66 4.74
CA VAL A 106 -5.53 -10.28 4.62
C VAL A 106 -4.92 -10.29 6.01
N ASP A 107 -3.88 -11.09 6.21
CA ASP A 107 -3.07 -11.10 7.43
C ASP A 107 -2.01 -10.00 7.34
N VAL A 108 -2.11 -8.99 8.20
CA VAL A 108 -1.36 -7.74 8.08
C VAL A 108 -0.02 -7.82 8.82
N SER A 109 1.05 -7.73 8.04
CA SER A 109 2.42 -7.64 8.54
C SER A 109 2.86 -6.22 8.90
N SER A 110 2.30 -5.20 8.25
CA SER A 110 2.68 -3.79 8.48
C SER A 110 1.52 -2.82 8.25
N LEU A 111 1.47 -1.79 9.08
CA LEU A 111 0.52 -0.68 8.99
C LEU A 111 1.26 0.66 8.93
N GLU A 112 0.94 1.48 7.93
CA GLU A 112 1.44 2.84 7.77
C GLU A 112 0.27 3.84 7.80
N VAL A 113 0.36 4.91 8.60
CA VAL A 113 -0.63 5.99 8.55
C VAL A 113 -0.27 6.98 7.45
N ILE A 114 -1.15 7.10 6.46
CA ILE A 114 -0.99 7.99 5.30
C ILE A 114 -1.60 9.37 5.56
N ASP A 115 -2.75 9.40 6.25
CA ASP A 115 -3.43 10.63 6.65
C ASP A 115 -4.05 10.45 8.05
N GLN A 116 -3.77 11.41 8.94
CA GLN A 116 -4.25 11.41 10.32
C GLN A 116 -5.73 11.81 10.45
N GLY A 117 -6.37 12.29 9.37
CA GLY A 117 -7.79 12.69 9.39
C GLY A 117 -8.11 13.90 10.28
N LEU A 118 -7.09 14.49 10.94
CA LEU A 118 -7.27 15.62 11.85
C LEU A 118 -7.74 16.85 11.08
N PRO A 119 -8.79 17.55 11.54
CA PRO A 119 -9.14 18.85 10.98
C PRO A 119 -7.92 19.76 11.14
N THR A 120 -7.45 20.33 10.04
CA THR A 120 -6.32 21.26 10.04
C THR A 120 -6.58 22.30 11.13
N ARG A 121 -5.79 22.26 12.22
CA ARG A 121 -5.84 23.30 13.24
C ARG A 121 -5.55 24.61 12.51
N GLN A 122 -6.58 25.42 12.27
CA GLN A 122 -6.38 26.80 11.90
C GLN A 122 -5.50 27.39 13.00
N GLN A 123 -4.26 27.73 12.65
CA GLN A 123 -3.35 28.38 13.57
C GLN A 123 -4.08 29.60 14.17
N PRO A 124 -4.02 29.82 15.49
CA PRO A 124 -4.42 31.11 16.02
C PRO A 124 -3.53 32.14 15.33
N VAL A 125 -4.14 33.05 14.58
CA VAL A 125 -3.41 34.20 14.05
C VAL A 125 -2.94 34.99 15.26
N LEU A 126 -1.70 34.78 15.66
CA LEU A 126 -1.07 35.54 16.73
C LEU A 126 -0.64 36.90 16.16
N GLY A 127 -1.61 37.69 15.71
CA GLY A 127 -1.50 39.14 15.57
C GLY A 127 -2.23 39.73 16.78
N ARG A 128 -1.58 40.38 17.76
CA ARG A 128 -0.97 41.71 17.58
C ARG A 128 -1.85 42.48 16.60
N ASP A 129 -2.79 43.31 17.06
CA ASP A 129 -2.44 44.53 17.77
C ASP A 129 -3.52 44.96 18.77
N ARG A 130 -3.07 45.27 20.00
CA ARG A 130 -3.70 46.33 20.79
C ARG A 130 -3.25 47.64 20.16
N GLU A 131 -4.02 48.17 19.20
CA GLU A 131 -4.02 49.61 19.00
C GLU A 131 -5.06 50.17 19.96
N LEU A 132 -4.58 51.01 20.87
CA LEU A 132 -5.36 51.77 21.83
C LEU A 132 -6.05 52.89 21.05
N ASP A 133 -7.37 52.83 20.91
CA ASP A 133 -8.16 54.02 20.61
C ASP A 133 -8.87 54.49 21.89
N ILE A 134 -8.23 55.52 22.47
CA ILE A 134 -8.78 56.70 23.16
C ILE A 134 -10.05 56.58 24.00
#